data_AF-A0A1M3BD48-F1
#
_entry.id   AF-A0A1M3BD48-F1
#
_cell.length_a   1.000
_cell.length_b   1.000
_cell.length_c   1.000
_cell.angle_alpha   90.00
_cell.angle_beta   90.00
_cell.angle_gamma   90.00
#
_symmetry.space_group_name_H-M   'P 1'
#
loop_
_entity.id
_entity.type
_entity.pdbx_description
1 polymer ?
#
loop_
_entity_poly.entity_id
_entity_poly.type
_entity_poly.pdbx_seq_one_letter_code
_entity_poly.pdbx_strand_id
1 'polypeptide(L)'
;MTEFEVRKNQGAFVPASNFHNIENIGSDSLEVIAFFNHENPNYIGLGEAASSFSTQLLSSYFNVDPQAFTNIHFTEKPLVIVPADLN
;
A
#
# COMPACT_ATOMS: atom_id res chain seq x y z
N MET A 1 14.27 2.60 -1.46
CA MET A 1 13.23 1.56 -1.53
C MET A 1 13.93 0.32 -2.05
N THR A 2 13.86 -0.77 -1.30
CA THR A 2 14.48 -2.05 -1.69
C THR A 2 13.37 -2.98 -2.14
N GLU A 3 13.51 -3.55 -3.32
CA GLU A 3 12.61 -4.57 -3.85
C GLU A 3 13.30 -5.93 -3.74
N PHE A 4 12.52 -6.97 -3.47
CA PHE A 4 12.97 -8.35 -3.54
C PHE A 4 11.79 -9.25 -3.94
N GLU A 5 12.09 -10.32 -4.67
CA GLU A 5 11.11 -11.33 -5.03
C GLU A 5 11.07 -12.42 -3.93
N VAL A 6 9.86 -12.84 -3.54
CA VAL A 6 9.63 -13.98 -2.65
C VAL A 6 8.89 -15.06 -3.41
N ARG A 7 9.45 -16.26 -3.46
CA ARG A 7 8.83 -17.44 -4.07
C ARG A 7 8.22 -18.36 -3.02
N LYS A 8 7.50 -19.39 -3.47
CA LYS A 8 6.91 -20.41 -2.61
C LYS A 8 7.94 -20.96 -1.60
N ASN A 9 7.54 -21.05 -0.34
CA ASN A 9 8.36 -21.48 0.81
C ASN A 9 9.51 -20.52 1.20
N GLN A 10 9.51 -19.30 0.70
CA GLN A 10 10.42 -18.25 1.17
C GLN A 10 9.69 -17.28 2.11
N GLY A 11 10.45 -16.62 2.96
CA GLY A 11 9.97 -15.59 3.86
C GLY A 11 10.73 -14.29 3.64
N ALA A 12 10.10 -13.20 4.06
CA ALA A 12 10.69 -11.87 4.07
C ALA A 12 10.41 -11.17 5.39
N PHE A 13 11.25 -10.18 5.71
CA PHE A 13 11.12 -9.40 6.93
C PHE A 13 11.20 -7.92 6.61
N VAL A 14 10.25 -7.17 7.17
CA VAL A 14 10.23 -5.71 7.10
C VAL A 14 10.23 -5.18 8.53
N PRO A 15 11.23 -4.36 8.93
CA PRO A 15 11.24 -3.76 10.27
C PRO A 15 10.02 -2.85 10.49
N ALA A 16 9.63 -2.67 11.75
CA ALA A 16 8.54 -1.79 12.12
C ALA A 16 8.68 -0.39 11.48
N SER A 17 7.54 0.20 11.12
CA SER A 17 7.44 1.53 10.50
C SER A 17 8.10 1.70 9.12
N ASN A 18 8.58 0.64 8.48
CA ASN A 18 9.06 0.70 7.09
C ASN A 18 7.89 0.47 6.14
N PHE A 19 7.72 1.39 5.17
CA PHE A 19 6.73 1.25 4.10
C PHE A 19 7.01 0.01 3.25
N HIS A 20 5.96 -0.75 2.96
CA HIS A 20 6.03 -1.93 2.11
C HIS A 20 4.67 -2.20 1.47
N ASN A 21 4.70 -2.89 0.34
CA ASN A 21 3.55 -3.53 -0.30
C ASN A 21 3.97 -4.96 -0.68
N ILE A 22 2.99 -5.83 -0.86
CA ILE A 22 3.18 -7.17 -1.43
C ILE A 22 2.36 -7.21 -2.71
N GLU A 23 3.02 -7.46 -3.83
CA GLU A 23 2.40 -7.51 -5.14
C GLU A 23 2.52 -8.92 -5.72
N ASN A 24 1.41 -9.43 -6.25
CA ASN A 24 1.44 -10.68 -6.99
C ASN A 24 1.89 -10.41 -8.43
N ILE A 25 3.16 -10.70 -8.71
CA ILE A 25 3.77 -10.56 -10.05
C ILE A 25 3.72 -11.86 -10.88
N GLY A 26 3.08 -12.92 -10.35
CA GLY A 26 2.93 -14.22 -11.01
C GLY A 26 1.58 -14.40 -11.68
N SER A 27 1.40 -15.54 -12.35
CA SER A 27 0.12 -15.91 -12.99
C SER A 27 -0.86 -16.63 -12.05
N ASP A 28 -0.36 -17.14 -10.92
CA ASP A 28 -1.14 -17.94 -9.98
C ASP A 28 -1.63 -17.08 -8.80
N SER A 29 -2.63 -17.56 -8.06
CA SER A 29 -3.07 -16.91 -6.83
C SER A 29 -1.95 -16.88 -5.78
N LEU A 30 -1.78 -15.72 -5.14
CA LEU A 30 -0.84 -15.52 -4.05
C LEU A 30 -1.52 -15.78 -2.70
N GLU A 31 -0.90 -16.61 -1.86
CA GLU A 31 -1.28 -16.83 -0.47
C GLU A 31 -0.11 -16.49 0.45
N VAL A 32 -0.35 -15.65 1.46
CA VAL A 32 0.67 -15.16 2.39
C VAL A 32 0.18 -15.28 3.82
N ILE A 33 1.08 -15.69 4.72
CA ILE A 33 0.86 -15.65 6.17
C ILE A 33 1.79 -14.57 6.74
N ALA A 34 1.22 -13.57 7.40
CA ALA A 34 1.96 -12.49 8.05
C ALA A 34 2.03 -12.74 9.57
N PHE A 35 3.20 -12.51 10.15
CA PHE A 35 3.42 -12.63 11.60
C PHE A 35 3.80 -11.26 12.16
N PHE A 36 3.20 -10.90 13.30
CA PHE A 36 3.49 -9.68 14.03
C PHE A 36 3.89 -10.02 15.46
N ASN A 37 4.72 -9.18 16.06
CA ASN A 37 5.16 -9.33 17.44
C ASN A 37 4.21 -8.70 18.46
N HIS A 38 3.01 -8.28 18.03
CA HIS A 38 1.96 -7.71 18.85
C HIS A 38 0.61 -8.33 18.48
N GLU A 39 -0.23 -8.58 19.48
CA GLU A 39 -1.56 -9.19 19.32
C GLU A 39 -2.54 -8.33 18.51
N ASN A 40 -2.34 -7.01 18.55
CA ASN A 40 -3.12 -6.02 17.83
C ASN A 40 -2.18 -5.19 16.96
N PRO A 41 -1.74 -5.67 15.79
CA PRO A 41 -0.84 -4.91 14.93
C PRO A 41 -1.55 -3.67 14.40
N ASN A 42 -0.93 -2.51 14.59
CA ASN A 42 -1.38 -1.27 13.97
C ASN A 42 -0.73 -1.12 12.59
N TYR A 43 -1.49 -0.61 11.63
CA TYR A 43 -1.01 -0.27 10.30
C TYR A 43 -1.70 1.01 9.83
N ILE A 44 -1.08 1.67 8.86
CA ILE A 44 -1.61 2.87 8.21
C ILE A 44 -1.64 2.56 6.72
N GLY A 45 -2.84 2.53 6.12
CA GLY A 45 -2.98 2.38 4.68
C GLY A 45 -2.62 3.66 3.95
N LEU A 46 -1.86 3.57 2.85
CA LEU A 46 -1.47 4.77 2.08
C LEU A 46 -2.68 5.50 1.48
N GLY A 47 -3.66 4.76 0.93
CA GLY A 47 -4.89 5.34 0.37
C GLY A 47 -5.73 6.09 1.41
N GLU A 48 -5.88 5.52 2.61
CA GLU A 48 -6.55 6.14 3.75
C GLU A 48 -5.81 7.39 4.24
N ALA A 49 -4.50 7.28 4.48
CA ALA A 49 -3.71 8.41 4.94
C ALA A 49 -3.75 9.56 3.93
N ALA A 50 -3.66 9.27 2.64
CA ALA A 50 -3.72 10.29 1.60
C ALA A 50 -5.12 10.94 1.50
N SER A 51 -6.20 10.17 1.74
CA SER A 51 -7.58 10.69 1.78
C SER A 51 -7.82 11.75 2.86
N SER A 52 -6.96 11.80 3.89
CA SER A 52 -7.06 12.77 4.98
C SER A 52 -6.58 14.18 4.60
N PHE A 53 -6.04 14.37 3.39
CA PHE A 53 -5.54 15.65 2.90
C PHE A 53 -6.33 16.12 1.67
N SER A 54 -6.47 17.44 1.50
CA SER A 54 -7.09 17.97 0.29
C SER A 54 -6.20 17.79 -0.93
N THR A 55 -6.81 17.62 -2.10
CA THR A 55 -6.08 17.57 -3.38
C THR A 55 -5.18 18.78 -3.56
N GLN A 56 -5.61 19.98 -3.14
CA GLN A 56 -4.80 21.20 -3.23
C GLN A 56 -3.53 21.11 -2.37
N LEU A 57 -3.62 20.57 -1.15
CA LEU A 57 -2.46 20.38 -0.28
C LEU A 57 -1.50 19.34 -0.86
N LEU A 58 -2.02 18.20 -1.32
CA LEU A 58 -1.21 17.15 -1.94
C LEU A 58 -0.51 17.66 -3.21
N SER A 59 -1.23 18.40 -4.06
CA SER A 59 -0.69 19.00 -5.29
C SER A 59 0.45 19.98 -5.00
N SER A 60 0.28 20.83 -3.97
CA SER A 60 1.33 21.73 -3.50
C SER A 60 2.54 20.98 -2.95
N TYR A 61 2.30 19.94 -2.13
CA TYR A 61 3.36 19.15 -1.50
C TYR A 61 4.20 18.37 -2.51
N PHE A 62 3.54 17.73 -3.50
CA PHE A 62 4.20 16.95 -4.54
C PHE A 62 4.65 17.79 -5.75
N ASN A 63 4.31 19.09 -5.79
CA ASN A 63 4.58 19.98 -6.91
C ASN A 63 4.06 19.43 -8.25
N VAL A 64 2.79 19.03 -8.27
CA VAL A 64 2.07 18.51 -9.45
C VAL A 64 0.79 19.30 -9.71
N ASP A 65 0.29 19.26 -10.94
CA ASP A 65 -1.03 19.79 -11.26
C ASP A 65 -2.12 19.02 -10.49
N PRO A 66 -3.13 19.69 -9.90
CA PRO A 66 -4.25 19.01 -9.26
C PRO A 66 -4.96 17.93 -10.10
N GLN A 67 -4.93 18.05 -11.42
CA GLN A 67 -5.46 17.05 -12.36
C GLN A 67 -4.71 15.71 -12.31
N ALA A 68 -3.51 15.66 -11.73
CA ALA A 68 -2.78 14.41 -11.49
C ALA A 68 -3.53 13.46 -10.54
N PHE A 69 -4.46 13.98 -9.73
CA PHE A 69 -5.25 13.19 -8.79
C PHE A 69 -6.64 12.78 -9.31
N THR A 70 -7.03 13.21 -10.52
CA THR A 70 -8.39 12.97 -11.06
C THR A 70 -8.74 11.48 -11.19
N ASN A 71 -7.74 10.63 -11.40
CA ASN A 71 -7.92 9.18 -11.55
C ASN A 71 -7.49 8.40 -10.29
N ILE A 72 -7.26 9.08 -9.16
CA ILE A 72 -6.87 8.43 -7.91
C ILE A 72 -8.11 8.21 -7.05
N HIS A 73 -8.42 6.94 -6.80
CA HIS A 73 -9.48 6.52 -5.90
C HIS A 73 -8.98 6.51 -4.45
N PHE A 74 -9.15 7.63 -3.75
CA PHE A 74 -8.91 7.70 -2.32
C PHE A 74 -9.97 6.89 -1.55
N THR A 75 -9.52 6.12 -0.57
CA THR A 75 -10.40 5.26 0.25
C THR A 75 -10.36 5.73 1.68
N GLU A 76 -11.50 6.09 2.28
CA GLU A 76 -11.57 6.56 3.68
C GLU A 76 -11.24 5.46 4.71
N LYS A 77 -11.22 4.19 4.27
CA LYS A 77 -10.84 3.05 5.09
C LYS A 77 -9.64 2.35 4.47
N PRO A 78 -8.78 1.73 5.27
CA PRO A 78 -7.63 1.03 4.73
C PRO A 78 -8.07 -0.22 3.96
N LEU A 79 -7.57 -0.37 2.74
CA LEU A 79 -7.67 -1.61 1.97
C LEU A 79 -6.39 -2.42 2.18
N VAL A 80 -6.53 -3.62 2.75
CA VAL A 80 -5.41 -4.55 2.96
C VAL A 80 -4.99 -5.22 1.65
N ILE A 81 -5.96 -5.49 0.77
CA ILE A 81 -5.74 -6.02 -0.58
C ILE A 81 -6.45 -5.09 -1.56
N VAL A 82 -5.70 -4.62 -2.56
CA VAL A 82 -6.21 -3.76 -3.64
C VAL A 82 -6.22 -4.58 -4.93
N PRO A 83 -7.39 -4.80 -5.55
CA PRO A 83 -7.49 -5.41 -6.87
C PRO A 83 -6.75 -4.57 -7.93
N ALA A 84 -6.11 -5.23 -8.89
CA ALA A 84 -5.41 -4.54 -9.98
C ALA A 84 -6.36 -3.75 -10.89
N ASP A 85 -7.63 -4.13 -10.92
CA ASP A 85 -8.71 -3.54 -11.71
C ASP A 85 -9.62 -2.62 -10.88
N LEU A 86 -9.16 -2.16 -9.70
CA LEU A 86 -9.88 -1.16 -8.93
C LEU A 86 -9.86 0.17 -9.72
N ASN A 87 -10.87 0.33 -10.58
CA ASN A 87 -11.08 1.49 -11.44
C ASN A 87 -11.23 2.75 -10.61
#